data_AF-A0A2P5NC67-F1
#
_entry.id   AF-A0A2P5NC67-F1
#
_cell.length_a   1.000
_cell.length_b   1.000
_cell.length_c   1.000
_cell.angle_alpha   90.00
_cell.angle_beta   90.00
_cell.angle_gamma   90.00
#
_symmetry.space_group_name_H-M   'P 1'
#
loop_
_entity.id
_entity.type
_entity.pdbx_description
1 polymer ?
#
loop_
_entity_poly.entity_id
_entity_poly.type
_entity_poly.pdbx_seq_one_letter_code
_entity_poly.pdbx_strand_id
1 'polypeptide(L)'
;MAELVFIATTIFVAYVIFDVISKPKNQPATAAKKSQETVTTVNTAQTALPDQTINSNPSTPSDSLKNPKTGEIAKFPGNYAFAKRWIKDALVEEGLLEKVYKNNELDSTTLETIQKALQDLRAMEKYQ
;
A
#
# COMPACT_ATOMS: atom_id res chain seq x y z
N MET A 1 17.43 13.49 -30.91
CA MET A 1 17.39 12.21 -31.65
C MET A 1 17.75 10.99 -30.79
N ALA A 2 18.69 11.07 -29.83
CA ALA A 2 19.11 9.92 -29.01
C ALA A 2 18.13 9.54 -27.88
N GLU A 3 17.42 10.51 -27.29
CA GLU A 3 16.52 10.27 -26.14
C GLU A 3 15.29 9.43 -26.50
N LEU A 4 14.73 9.61 -27.70
CA LEU A 4 13.59 8.80 -28.17
C LEU A 4 13.98 7.33 -28.39
N VAL A 5 15.21 7.06 -28.82
CA VAL A 5 15.73 5.70 -28.99
C VAL A 5 15.99 5.04 -27.62
N PHE A 6 16.46 5.82 -26.64
CA PHE A 6 16.66 5.34 -25.27
C PHE A 6 15.34 4.96 -24.58
N ILE A 7 14.31 5.78 -24.74
CA ILE A 7 12.96 5.51 -24.21
C ILE A 7 12.36 4.28 -24.91
N ALA A 8 12.42 4.20 -26.23
CA ALA A 8 11.89 3.06 -26.98
C ALA A 8 12.58 1.73 -26.60
N THR A 9 13.90 1.76 -26.37
CA THR A 9 14.66 0.58 -25.94
C THR A 9 14.27 0.15 -24.54
N THR A 10 14.07 1.11 -23.62
CA THR A 10 13.64 0.81 -22.25
C THR A 10 12.26 0.16 -22.22
N ILE A 11 11.31 0.68 -23.01
CA ILE A 11 9.97 0.10 -23.15
C ILE A 11 10.04 -1.30 -23.76
N PHE A 12 10.87 -1.50 -24.78
CA PHE A 12 11.04 -2.81 -25.43
C PHE A 12 11.61 -3.85 -24.47
N VAL A 13 12.62 -3.50 -23.68
CA VAL A 13 13.18 -4.39 -22.64
C VAL A 13 12.14 -4.72 -21.58
N ALA A 14 11.37 -3.74 -21.11
CA ALA A 14 10.27 -3.96 -20.16
C ALA A 14 9.19 -4.89 -20.73
N TYR A 15 8.83 -4.74 -21.99
CA TYR A 15 7.84 -5.59 -22.68
C TYR A 15 8.32 -7.05 -22.81
N VAL A 16 9.59 -7.28 -23.16
CA VAL A 16 10.15 -8.63 -23.26
C VAL A 16 10.17 -9.33 -21.91
N ILE A 17 10.53 -8.61 -20.84
CA ILE A 17 10.48 -9.15 -19.47
C ILE A 17 9.04 -9.50 -19.09
N PHE A 18 8.08 -8.62 -19.41
CA PHE A 18 6.67 -8.87 -19.17
C PHE A 18 6.16 -10.09 -19.94
N ASP A 19 6.48 -10.26 -21.22
CA ASP A 19 6.07 -11.41 -22.04
C ASP A 19 6.65 -12.74 -21.53
N VAL A 20 7.91 -12.74 -21.06
CA VAL A 20 8.55 -13.92 -20.48
C VAL A 20 7.86 -14.35 -19.18
N ILE A 21 7.44 -13.40 -18.34
CA ILE A 21 6.76 -13.66 -17.07
C ILE A 21 5.28 -13.99 -17.28
N SER A 22 4.66 -13.35 -18.28
CA SER A 22 3.21 -13.38 -18.52
C SER A 22 2.81 -14.45 -19.54
N LYS A 23 3.56 -15.55 -19.66
CA LYS A 23 3.10 -16.77 -20.35
C LYS A 23 2.29 -17.62 -19.37
N PRO A 24 0.95 -17.48 -19.31
CA PRO A 24 0.13 -18.33 -18.47
C PRO A 24 0.18 -19.76 -18.99
N LYS A 25 0.39 -20.69 -18.06
CA LYS A 25 0.18 -22.11 -18.25
C LYS A 25 -1.32 -22.35 -18.48
N ASN A 26 -1.70 -22.53 -19.74
CA ASN A 26 -3.03 -23.01 -20.12
C ASN A 26 -3.31 -24.34 -19.39
N GLN A 27 -4.31 -24.35 -18.51
CA GLN A 27 -4.95 -25.57 -18.05
C GLN A 27 -6.48 -25.41 -18.18
N PRO A 28 -7.20 -26.43 -18.70
CA PRO A 28 -8.56 -26.26 -19.23
C PRO A 28 -9.64 -26.19 -18.15
N ALA A 29 -10.75 -25.59 -18.57
CA ALA A 29 -12.01 -25.47 -17.84
C ALA A 29 -12.62 -26.81 -17.42
N THR A 30 -13.28 -26.81 -16.25
CA THR A 30 -14.46 -27.65 -15.99
C THR A 30 -15.49 -26.86 -15.21
N ALA A 31 -16.72 -26.96 -15.71
CA ALA A 31 -17.92 -26.26 -15.28
C ALA A 31 -18.62 -26.93 -14.08
N ALA A 32 -19.27 -26.12 -13.23
CA ALA A 32 -20.54 -26.43 -12.54
C ALA A 32 -21.04 -25.14 -11.87
N LYS A 33 -21.98 -24.39 -12.48
CA LYS A 33 -23.44 -24.51 -12.41
C LYS A 33 -24.06 -23.92 -11.12
N LYS A 34 -24.51 -22.66 -11.25
CA LYS A 34 -25.83 -22.09 -10.88
C LYS A 34 -26.41 -22.42 -9.50
N SER A 35 -26.53 -21.39 -8.66
CA SER A 35 -27.80 -21.11 -7.97
C SER A 35 -27.97 -19.61 -7.73
N GLN A 36 -28.96 -19.02 -8.43
CA GLN A 36 -29.80 -17.93 -7.92
C GLN A 36 -30.51 -18.48 -6.65
N GLU A 37 -30.97 -17.74 -5.65
CA GLU A 37 -31.68 -16.47 -5.64
C GLU A 37 -31.94 -16.15 -4.15
N THR A 38 -31.79 -14.89 -3.72
CA THR A 38 -32.80 -14.23 -2.86
C THR A 38 -32.44 -12.76 -2.64
N VAL A 39 -33.32 -11.90 -3.15
CA VAL A 39 -33.38 -10.45 -2.95
C VAL A 39 -34.27 -10.18 -1.73
N THR A 40 -33.86 -9.30 -0.81
CA THR A 40 -34.69 -8.45 0.08
C THR A 40 -33.71 -7.40 0.69
N THR A 41 -33.67 -6.11 0.33
CA THR A 41 -34.64 -5.00 0.43
C THR A 41 -34.65 -4.33 1.83
N VAL A 42 -34.19 -3.06 1.87
CA VAL A 42 -34.39 -1.91 2.82
C VAL A 42 -33.77 -1.86 4.25
N ASN A 43 -32.74 -1.00 4.38
CA ASN A 43 -32.63 0.24 5.19
C ASN A 43 -32.78 0.29 6.74
N THR A 44 -31.78 0.95 7.34
CA THR A 44 -31.73 1.76 8.59
C THR A 44 -31.86 1.11 9.98
N ALA A 45 -30.73 1.06 10.70
CA ALA A 45 -30.56 1.51 12.10
C ALA A 45 -29.06 1.40 12.48
N GLN A 46 -28.28 2.48 12.32
CA GLN A 46 -27.79 3.31 13.43
C GLN A 46 -27.11 2.52 14.56
N THR A 47 -25.79 2.35 14.44
CA THR A 47 -24.89 2.30 15.60
C THR A 47 -24.11 3.61 15.63
N ALA A 48 -24.49 4.49 16.53
CA ALA A 48 -23.75 5.70 16.84
C ALA A 48 -22.55 5.35 17.73
N LEU A 49 -21.37 5.91 17.42
CA LEU A 49 -20.23 6.23 18.31
C LEU A 49 -19.23 7.07 17.49
N PRO A 50 -18.58 8.07 18.09
CA PRO A 50 -19.02 9.46 18.04
C PRO A 50 -18.22 10.34 17.07
N ASP A 51 -18.92 11.30 16.46
CA ASP A 51 -18.33 12.56 16.03
C ASP A 51 -18.10 13.40 17.29
N GLN A 52 -16.83 13.59 17.66
CA GLN A 52 -16.38 14.74 18.44
C GLN A 52 -15.05 15.21 17.88
N THR A 53 -15.12 16.20 17.00
CA THR A 53 -14.43 17.50 17.11
C THR A 53 -13.44 17.61 18.27
N ILE A 54 -12.20 18.06 18.04
CA ILE A 54 -11.61 19.26 18.66
C ILE A 54 -10.40 19.68 17.81
N ASN A 55 -10.37 20.95 17.41
CA ASN A 55 -9.17 21.70 17.04
C ASN A 55 -8.12 21.55 18.15
N SER A 56 -7.30 20.52 18.08
CA SER A 56 -5.98 20.56 18.67
C SER A 56 -5.09 20.81 17.49
N ASN A 57 -4.38 21.94 17.47
CA ASN A 57 -3.11 21.98 16.76
C ASN A 57 -2.38 20.71 17.22
N PRO A 58 -2.25 19.64 16.41
CA PRO A 58 -1.49 18.51 16.86
C PRO A 58 -0.08 19.05 16.77
N SER A 59 0.50 19.46 17.90
CA SER A 59 1.92 19.20 18.06
C SER A 59 2.03 17.72 17.78
N THR A 60 2.35 17.38 16.54
CA THR A 60 2.49 16.01 16.06
C THR A 60 3.43 15.39 17.07
N PRO A 61 2.97 14.39 17.87
CA PRO A 61 3.93 13.59 18.60
C PRO A 61 4.93 13.16 17.54
N SER A 62 6.23 13.28 17.80
CA SER A 62 7.28 12.97 16.81
C SER A 62 7.21 11.53 16.26
N ASP A 63 6.28 10.74 16.80
CA ASP A 63 5.81 9.42 16.40
C ASP A 63 4.46 9.43 15.64
N SER A 64 4.04 10.51 15.00
CA SER A 64 2.78 10.56 14.22
C SER A 64 3.06 11.00 12.81
N LEU A 65 2.50 10.25 11.87
CA LEU A 65 2.76 10.37 10.45
C LEU A 65 1.45 10.73 9.75
N LYS A 66 1.48 11.78 8.93
CA LYS A 66 0.31 12.28 8.20
C LYS A 66 0.27 11.70 6.80
N ASN A 67 -0.85 11.12 6.39
CA ASN A 67 -1.04 10.70 5.01
C ASN A 67 -1.42 11.91 4.13
N PRO A 68 -0.61 12.33 3.14
CA PRO A 68 -0.94 13.44 2.25
C PRO A 68 -2.13 13.15 1.35
N LYS A 69 -2.48 11.89 1.10
CA LYS A 69 -3.60 11.50 0.24
C LYS A 69 -4.95 11.52 0.94
N THR A 70 -4.99 11.10 2.20
CA THR A 70 -6.25 10.96 2.96
C THR A 70 -6.37 11.97 4.09
N GLY A 71 -5.30 12.72 4.39
CA GLY A 71 -5.23 13.57 5.58
C GLY A 71 -5.18 12.80 6.90
N GLU A 72 -5.08 11.47 6.85
CA GLU A 72 -5.16 10.62 8.03
C GLU A 72 -3.84 10.66 8.81
N ILE A 73 -3.92 11.01 10.09
CA ILE A 73 -2.77 10.97 10.99
C ILE A 73 -2.75 9.59 11.66
N ALA A 74 -1.68 8.82 11.44
CA ALA A 74 -1.49 7.53 12.08
C ALA A 74 -0.26 7.57 12.98
N LYS A 75 -0.35 6.85 14.10
CA LYS A 75 0.78 6.63 14.97
C LYS A 75 1.81 5.76 14.27
N PHE A 76 3.05 6.21 14.29
CA PHE A 76 4.24 5.50 13.84
C PHE A 76 4.47 4.30 14.77
N PRO A 77 4.38 3.06 14.27
CA PRO A 77 4.67 1.90 15.08
C PRO A 77 6.15 1.57 15.00
N GLY A 78 6.74 1.21 16.14
CA GLY A 78 8.14 0.76 16.19
C GLY A 78 8.43 -0.52 15.40
N ASN A 79 7.39 -1.25 14.97
CA ASN A 79 7.51 -2.43 14.11
C ASN A 79 6.48 -2.37 12.97
N TYR A 80 6.96 -2.61 11.75
CA TYR A 80 6.19 -2.59 10.51
C TYR A 80 4.97 -3.50 10.49
N ALA A 81 5.00 -4.62 11.19
CA ALA A 81 3.84 -5.50 11.34
C ALA A 81 2.57 -4.72 11.75
N PHE A 82 2.74 -3.76 12.66
CA PHE A 82 1.68 -2.93 13.24
C PHE A 82 1.44 -1.62 12.48
N ALA A 83 2.18 -1.38 11.39
CA ALA A 83 1.98 -0.21 10.54
C ALA A 83 0.58 -0.22 9.93
N LYS A 84 -0.05 0.95 9.95
CA LYS A 84 -1.34 1.14 9.29
C LYS A 84 -1.18 0.87 7.80
N ARG A 85 -2.21 0.31 7.18
CA ARG A 85 -2.10 -0.19 5.79
C ARG A 85 -1.62 0.89 4.82
N TRP A 86 -2.10 2.13 4.97
CA TRP A 86 -1.64 3.23 4.13
C TRP A 86 -0.15 3.58 4.32
N ILE A 87 0.44 3.34 5.49
CA ILE A 87 1.88 3.56 5.73
C ILE A 87 2.68 2.53 4.91
N LYS A 88 2.21 1.28 4.91
CA LYS A 88 2.82 0.20 4.11
C LYS A 88 2.71 0.49 2.62
N ASP A 89 1.56 1.01 2.19
CA ASP A 89 1.33 1.39 0.81
C ASP A 89 2.18 2.61 0.42
N ALA A 90 2.30 3.62 1.30
CA ALA A 90 3.15 4.79 1.10
C ALA A 90 4.63 4.41 0.97
N LEU A 91 5.12 3.49 1.80
CA LEU A 91 6.48 2.97 1.70
C LEU A 91 6.78 2.36 0.33
N VAL A 92 5.81 1.66 -0.27
CA VAL A 92 5.96 1.07 -1.61
C VAL A 92 5.79 2.11 -2.71
N GLU A 93 4.86 3.04 -2.54
CA GLU A 93 4.60 4.13 -3.49
C GLU A 93 5.79 5.08 -3.63
N GLU A 94 6.46 5.37 -2.52
CA GLU A 94 7.69 6.17 -2.51
C GLU A 94 8.92 5.40 -3.01
N GLY A 95 8.78 4.10 -3.30
CA GLY A 95 9.86 3.24 -3.75
C GLY A 95 10.87 2.90 -2.66
N LEU A 96 10.54 3.12 -1.39
CA LEU A 96 11.39 2.75 -0.26
C LEU A 96 11.33 1.24 0.04
N LEU A 97 10.21 0.61 -0.32
CA LEU A 97 10.02 -0.84 -0.30
C LEU A 97 9.64 -1.31 -1.71
N GLU A 98 10.20 -2.44 -2.16
CA GLU A 98 9.81 -3.08 -3.43
C GLU A 98 8.39 -3.65 -3.39
N LYS A 99 7.95 -4.06 -2.20
CA LYS A 99 6.63 -4.64 -1.95
C LYS A 99 6.22 -4.48 -0.49
N VAL A 100 4.93 -4.65 -0.23
CA VAL A 100 4.42 -4.77 1.15
C VAL A 100 4.84 -6.14 1.70
N TYR A 101 5.84 -6.15 2.58
CA TYR A 101 6.27 -7.37 3.26
C TYR A 101 5.16 -7.89 4.19
N LYS A 102 5.00 -9.20 4.30
CA LYS A 102 4.09 -9.81 5.29
C LYS A 102 4.88 -10.27 6.52
N ASN A 103 4.20 -10.53 7.63
CA ASN A 103 4.80 -10.96 8.91
C ASN A 103 5.77 -12.16 8.78
N ASN A 104 5.59 -13.00 7.75
CA ASN A 104 6.42 -14.17 7.49
C ASN A 104 7.70 -13.85 6.69
N GLU A 105 7.87 -12.60 6.25
CA GLU A 105 9.00 -12.10 5.46
C GLU A 105 9.75 -10.98 6.21
N LEU A 106 9.42 -10.77 7.49
CA LEU A 106 10.08 -9.81 8.38
C LEU A 106 11.35 -10.46 8.97
N ASP A 107 12.34 -10.71 8.12
CA ASP A 107 13.67 -11.16 8.54
C ASP A 107 14.47 -10.01 9.18
N SER A 108 15.55 -10.31 9.90
CA SER A 108 16.40 -9.29 10.53
C SER A 108 16.90 -8.25 9.52
N THR A 109 17.35 -8.69 8.34
CA THR A 109 17.81 -7.81 7.25
C THR A 109 16.66 -6.97 6.68
N THR A 110 15.48 -7.57 6.49
CA THR A 110 14.30 -6.86 5.98
C THR A 110 13.80 -5.85 7.01
N LEU A 111 13.81 -6.19 8.30
CA LEU A 111 13.42 -5.30 9.39
C LEU A 111 14.31 -4.07 9.48
N GLU A 112 15.63 -4.21 9.31
CA GLU A 112 16.55 -3.07 9.23
C GLU A 112 16.23 -2.18 8.03
N THR A 113 15.99 -2.78 6.87
CA THR A 113 15.61 -2.06 5.64
C THR A 113 14.29 -1.30 5.85
N ILE A 114 13.30 -1.95 6.45
CA ILE A 114 12.01 -1.35 6.73
C ILE A 114 12.12 -0.26 7.81
N GLN A 115 12.93 -0.45 8.85
CA GLN A 115 13.15 0.59 9.85
C GLN A 115 13.79 1.83 9.23
N LYS A 116 14.81 1.63 8.40
CA LYS A 116 15.44 2.72 7.65
C LYS A 116 14.41 3.41 6.76
N ALA A 117 13.61 2.64 6.02
CA ALA A 117 12.57 3.17 5.15
C ALA A 117 11.50 3.97 5.93
N LEU A 118 11.06 3.45 7.07
CA LEU A 118 10.14 4.15 7.96
C LEU A 118 10.75 5.47 8.49
N GLN A 119 12.06 5.47 8.77
CA GLN A 119 12.79 6.66 9.20
C GLN A 119 12.98 7.69 8.07
N ASP A 120 13.20 7.22 6.85
CA ASP A 120 13.26 8.07 5.65
C ASP A 120 11.86 8.68 5.34
N LEU A 121 10.80 7.91 5.55
CA LEU A 121 9.43 8.37 5.32
C LEU A 121 9.04 9.50 6.29
N ARG A 122 9.37 9.40 7.58
CA ARG A 122 9.17 10.54 8.54
C ARG A 122 10.06 11.74 8.24
N ALA A 123 11.19 11.55 7.56
CA ALA A 123 12.06 12.67 7.18
C ALA A 123 11.44 13.48 6.02
N MET A 124 10.49 12.93 5.27
CA MET A 124 9.81 13.67 4.23
C MET A 124 8.75 14.61 4.82
N GLU A 125 8.82 15.90 4.49
CA GLU A 125 7.90 16.93 5.01
C GLU A 125 6.43 16.66 4.69
N LYS A 126 6.14 15.91 3.62
CA LYS A 126 4.77 15.52 3.24
C LYS A 126 4.08 14.60 4.25
N TYR A 127 4.86 13.91 5.08
CA TYR A 127 4.36 12.96 6.07
C TYR A 127 4.52 13.45 7.52
N GLN A 128 5.07 14.65 7.72
CA GLN A 128 5.18 15.32 9.03
C GLN A 128 3.90 16.08 9.42
#